data_AF-A0A7J4V952-F1
#
_entry.id   AF-A0A7J4V952-F1
#
_cell.length_a   1.000
_cell.length_b   1.000
_cell.length_c   1.000
_cell.angle_alpha   90.00
_cell.angle_beta   90.00
_cell.angle_gamma   90.00
#
_symmetry.space_group_name_H-M   'P 1'
#
loop_
_entity.id
_entity.type
_entity.pdbx_description
1 polymer ?
#
loop_
_entity_poly.entity_id
_entity_poly.type
_entity_poly.pdbx_seq_one_letter_code
_entity_poly.pdbx_strand_id
1 'polypeptide(L)' 'MDLANLIKQAGVVGAGGAGFPTHVKSGSQVEFVLANGAECEPLLHKDYELMLLRAKEMIEGMALM' A
#
# COMPACT_ATOMS: atom_id res chain seq x y z
N MET A 1 -8.34 -17.05 6.77
CA MET A 1 -8.91 -16.02 5.86
C MET A 1 -7.82 -15.59 4.92
N ASP A 2 -8.10 -15.40 3.63
CA ASP A 2 -7.10 -14.84 2.71
C ASP A 2 -6.90 -13.33 2.96
N LEU A 3 -5.76 -12.80 2.54
CA LEU A 3 -5.37 -11.41 2.76
C LEU A 3 -6.38 -10.38 2.23
N ALA A 4 -6.91 -10.57 1.03
CA ALA A 4 -7.90 -9.67 0.43
C ALA A 4 -9.17 -9.59 1.30
N ASN A 5 -9.61 -10.71 1.87
CA ASN A 5 -10.75 -10.72 2.79
C ASN A 5 -10.46 -9.94 4.09
N LEU A 6 -9.25 -10.06 4.66
CA LEU A 6 -8.84 -9.28 5.83
C LEU A 6 -8.79 -7.78 5.51
N ILE A 7 -8.17 -7.40 4.39
CA ILE A 7 -8.07 -6.00 3.92
C ILE A 7 -9.47 -5.40 3.68
N LYS A 8 -10.38 -6.19 3.10
CA LYS A 8 -11.76 -5.78 2.84
C LYS A 8 -12.53 -5.51 4.15
N GLN A 9 -12.41 -6.39 5.13
CA GLN A 9 -13.07 -6.24 6.44
C GLN A 9 -12.53 -5.03 7.22
N ALA A 10 -11.23 -4.77 7.11
CA ALA A 10 -10.60 -3.60 7.70
C ALA A 10 -10.94 -2.28 6.99
N GLY A 11 -11.57 -2.33 5.80
CA GLY A 11 -11.95 -1.13 5.04
C GLY A 11 -10.77 -0.36 4.44
N VAL A 12 -9.63 -1.02 4.23
CA VAL A 12 -8.41 -0.35 3.75
C VAL A 12 -8.54 0.03 2.27
N VAL A 13 -8.19 1.28 1.97
CA VAL A 13 -8.16 1.87 0.63
C VAL A 13 -6.77 2.39 0.29
N GLY A 14 -6.51 2.63 -1.00
CA GLY A 14 -5.22 3.14 -1.46
C GLY A 14 -4.93 4.56 -0.93
N ALA A 15 -3.82 4.71 -0.21
CA ALA A 15 -3.37 5.95 0.42
C ALA A 15 -2.64 6.93 -0.53
N GLY A 16 -2.81 6.76 -1.85
CA GLY A 16 -2.24 7.62 -2.89
C GLY A 16 -3.21 8.68 -3.44
N GLY A 17 -4.32 8.94 -2.74
CA GLY A 17 -5.32 9.96 -3.11
C GLY A 17 -6.56 9.40 -3.84
N ALA A 18 -6.40 8.40 -4.72
CA ALA A 18 -7.52 7.85 -5.49
C ALA A 18 -8.53 7.03 -4.67
N GLY A 19 -8.15 6.55 -3.47
CA GLY A 19 -9.04 5.79 -2.59
C GLY A 19 -9.52 4.44 -3.16
N PHE A 20 -8.82 3.88 -4.16
CA PHE A 20 -9.22 2.61 -4.76
C PHE A 20 -9.16 1.46 -3.73
N PRO A 21 -10.14 0.54 -3.69
CA PRO A 21 -10.16 -0.53 -2.68
C PRO A 21 -8.94 -1.45 -2.77
N THR A 22 -8.15 -1.53 -1.68
CA THR A 22 -6.89 -2.28 -1.68
C THR A 22 -7.10 -3.78 -1.83
N HIS A 23 -8.22 -4.32 -1.31
CA HIS A 23 -8.53 -5.75 -1.42
C HIS A 23 -8.72 -6.24 -2.86
N VAL A 24 -9.11 -5.35 -3.78
CA VAL A 24 -9.20 -5.68 -5.20
C VAL A 24 -7.79 -5.85 -5.80
N LYS A 25 -6.83 -5.04 -5.36
CA LYS A 25 -5.43 -5.14 -5.78
C LYS A 25 -4.77 -6.41 -5.22
N SER A 26 -4.92 -6.69 -3.93
CA SER A 26 -4.32 -7.87 -3.28
C SER A 26 -4.94 -9.20 -3.74
N GLY A 27 -6.12 -9.17 -4.36
CA GLY A 27 -6.74 -10.36 -4.96
C GLY A 27 -6.32 -10.61 -6.42
N SER A 28 -5.49 -9.74 -7.01
CA SER A 28 -5.07 -9.84 -8.41
C SER A 28 -3.86 -10.77 -8.56
N GLN A 29 -3.78 -11.50 -9.67
CA GLN A 29 -2.57 -12.25 -10.03
C GLN A 29 -1.67 -11.37 -10.88
N VAL A 30 -0.50 -11.02 -10.37
CA VAL A 30 0.48 -10.15 -11.03
C VAL A 30 1.88 -10.74 -10.89
N GLU A 31 2.75 -10.47 -11.86
CA GLU A 31 4.16 -10.87 -11.79
C GLU A 31 4.98 -9.91 -10.91
N PHE A 32 4.59 -8.64 -10.88
CA PHE A 32 5.33 -7.59 -10.19
C PHE A 32 4.42 -6.75 -9.30
N VAL A 33 4.93 -6.41 -8.12
CA VAL A 33 4.37 -5.42 -7.21
C VAL A 33 5.30 -4.22 -7.18
N LEU A 34 4.75 -3.03 -7.44
CA LEU A 34 5.50 -1.77 -7.41
C LEU A 34 4.99 -0.91 -6.26
N ALA A 35 5.91 -0.50 -5.37
CA ALA A 35 5.63 0.56 -4.41
C ALA A 35 5.91 1.92 -5.03
N ASN A 36 4.94 2.82 -4.95
CA ASN A 36 5.10 4.20 -5.40
C ASN A 36 5.61 5.06 -4.24
N GLY A 37 6.91 5.40 -4.27
CA GLY A 37 7.52 6.37 -3.36
C GLY A 37 7.68 7.77 -3.94
N ALA A 38 7.13 8.04 -5.13
CA ALA A 38 7.17 9.35 -5.76
C ALA A 38 6.09 10.26 -5.16
N GLU A 39 6.45 10.96 -4.09
CA GLU A 39 5.60 11.94 -3.40
C GLU A 39 5.84 13.34 -3.98
N CYS A 40 5.16 13.67 -5.07
CA CYS A 40 5.33 14.93 -5.80
C CYS A 40 4.28 16.00 -5.47
N GLU A 41 3.22 15.64 -4.74
CA GLU A 41 2.15 16.57 -4.39
C GLU A 41 2.67 17.60 -3.38
N PRO A 42 2.52 18.91 -3.64
CA PRO A 42 2.94 19.95 -2.70
C PRO A 42 2.37 19.74 -1.30
N LEU A 43 3.19 20.02 -0.29
CA LEU A 43 2.87 19.91 1.13
C LEU A 43 2.71 18.48 1.67
N LEU A 44 2.80 17.44 0.83
CA LEU A 44 2.89 16.06 1.30
C LEU A 44 4.35 15.66 1.56
N HIS A 45 4.56 14.95 2.66
CA HIS A 45 5.86 14.43 3.09
C HIS A 45 5.73 13.10 3.85
N LYS A 46 4.56 12.48 3.80
CA LYS A 46 4.24 11.32 4.64
C LYS A 46 4.98 10.08 4.17
N ASP A 47 5.14 9.91 2.86
CA ASP A 47 5.75 8.71 2.30
C ASP A 47 7.26 8.75 2.51
N TYR A 48 7.87 9.95 2.42
CA TYR A 48 9.26 10.15 2.82
C TYR A 48 9.51 9.76 4.28
N GLU A 49 8.72 10.28 5.23
CA GLU A 49 8.86 9.98 6.66
C GLU A 49 8.64 8.49 6.96
N LEU A 50 7.66 7.85 6.32
CA LEU A 50 7.43 6.41 6.47
C LEU A 50 8.59 5.58 5.91
N MET A 51 9.16 5.97 4.78
CA MET A 51 10.35 5.30 4.25
C MET A 51 11.57 5.46 5.17
N LEU A 52 11.74 6.62 5.84
CA LEU A 52 12.82 6.79 6.81
C LEU A 52 12.60 6.00 8.11
N LEU A 53 11.39 6.04 8.66
CA LEU A 53 11.10 5.58 10.02
C LEU A 53 10.54 4.15 10.08
N ARG A 54 10.00 3.62 8.98
CA ARG A 54 9.22 2.37 8.91
C ARG A 54 9.51 1.54 7.65
N ALA A 55 10.67 1.72 7.01
CA ALA A 55 11.06 0.98 5.79
C ALA A 55 10.84 -0.54 5.88
N LYS A 56 11.21 -1.15 7.02
CA LYS A 56 11.07 -2.59 7.23
C LYS A 56 9.61 -3.05 7.14
N GLU A 57 8.70 -2.34 7.82
CA GLU A 57 7.26 -2.65 7.80
C GLU A 57 6.68 -2.46 6.40
N MET A 58 7.15 -1.46 5.63
CA MET A 58 6.77 -1.28 4.23
C MET A 58 7.15 -2.49 3.37
N ILE A 59 8.39 -2.98 3.48
CA ILE A 59 8.88 -4.13 2.71
C ILE A 59 8.13 -5.41 3.10
N GLU A 60 7.90 -5.61 4.40
CA GLU A 60 7.11 -6.75 4.90
C GLU A 60 5.67 -6.70 4.36
N GLY A 61 5.05 -5.52 4.35
CA GLY A 61 3.73 -5.33 3.75
C GLY A 61 3.69 -5.62 2.24
N MET A 62 4.73 -5.21 1.50
CA MET A 62 4.85 -5.53 0.08
C MET A 62 4.99 -7.03 -0.18
N ALA A 63 5.71 -7.76 0.68
CA ALA A 63 5.92 -9.20 0.54
C ALA A 63 4.66 -10.04 0.81
N LEU A 64 3.64 -9.45 1.43
CA LEU A 64 2.33 -10.08 1.64
C LEU A 64 1.40 -9.93 0.43
N MET A 65 1.62 -8.92 -0.42
CA MET A 65 0.80 -8.57 -1.59
C MET A 65 1.09 -9.50 -2.76
#